data_AF-A0A4Q1VMB9-F1
#
_entry.id   AF-A0A4Q1VMB9-F1
#
_cell.length_a   1.000
_cell.length_b   1.000
_cell.length_c   1.000
_cell.angle_alpha   90.00
_cell.angle_beta   90.00
_cell.angle_gamma   90.00
#
_symmetry.space_group_name_H-M   'P 1'
#
loop_
_entity.id
_entity.type
_entity.pdbx_description
1 polymer ?
#
loop_
_entity_poly.entity_id
_entity_poly.type
_entity_poly.pdbx_seq_one_letter_code
_entity_poly.pdbx_strand_id
1 'polypeptide(L)'
;MASAELRQVADNAFAWIGAGGDSNAGAIVTPHGLLVIDSQQLPGLARQFRAGLTERTGLPVMRLVNTHGHLDHIAGNGVFADAPILAHAKALAALHEDLGPLVDGAWRLSGFEATAKLLWGRNLLDLVPPGDPNLNWFRQRIGTPDYENLAIAPPTETFADQFEILLPDDIVRLHYWGPAHSEGDIVVHLVRRKVIFLSDLMFYGRFPWLGDCDLDGWIERLSTVLALDLETVIPGHGPPTDLAEVSRFRDMLSLLRERVDQAVRQGFSEEAAMHHVVLPEYAQLPRHREWLTTNVKATYRYLKGR
;
A
#
# COMPACT_ATOMS: atom_id res chain seq x y z
N MET A 1 -8.44 14.39 16.38
CA MET A 1 -7.71 13.51 15.45
C MET A 1 -6.51 14.28 14.93
N ALA A 2 -5.36 13.62 14.72
CA ALA A 2 -4.20 14.29 14.13
C ALA A 2 -4.52 14.71 12.69
N SER A 3 -4.08 15.91 12.30
CA SER A 3 -4.15 16.39 10.92
C SER A 3 -3.09 15.72 10.06
N ALA A 4 -3.32 15.66 8.74
CA ALA A 4 -2.29 15.26 7.81
C ALA A 4 -1.13 16.27 7.86
N GLU A 5 0.09 15.81 7.63
CA GLU A 5 1.29 16.66 7.69
C GLU A 5 2.32 16.31 6.62
N LEU A 6 2.97 17.33 6.06
CA LEU A 6 4.16 17.16 5.22
C LEU A 6 5.41 17.26 6.10
N ARG A 7 6.09 16.14 6.30
CA ARG A 7 7.28 16.02 7.14
C ARG A 7 8.52 15.83 6.29
N GLN A 8 9.57 16.59 6.58
CA GLN A 8 10.90 16.28 6.04
C GLN A 8 11.48 15.07 6.80
N VAL A 9 11.90 14.04 6.06
CA VAL A 9 12.40 12.76 6.63
C VAL A 9 13.89 12.56 6.40
N ALA A 10 14.46 13.25 5.41
CA ALA A 10 15.89 13.45 5.22
C ALA A 10 16.10 14.74 4.40
N ASP A 11 17.35 15.13 4.17
CA ASP A 11 17.65 16.21 3.21
C ASP A 11 16.98 15.92 1.87
N ASN A 12 16.26 16.89 1.29
CA ASN A 12 15.60 16.72 -0.01
C ASN A 12 14.57 15.57 -0.10
N ALA A 13 14.10 15.02 1.03
CA ALA A 13 13.10 13.95 1.06
C ALA A 13 11.97 14.28 2.05
N PHE A 14 10.73 14.17 1.57
CA PHE A 14 9.53 14.49 2.33
C PHE A 14 8.58 13.28 2.34
N ALA A 15 7.89 13.10 3.46
CA ALA A 15 6.76 12.18 3.60
C ALA A 15 5.51 12.97 3.96
N TRP A 16 4.42 12.72 3.25
CA TRP A 16 3.09 13.14 3.65
C TRP A 16 2.47 12.08 4.53
N ILE A 17 2.13 12.43 5.77
CA ILE A 17 1.56 11.52 6.75
C ILE A 17 0.04 11.71 6.75
N GLY A 18 -0.69 10.66 6.40
CA GLY A 18 -2.15 10.69 6.26
C GLY A 18 -2.86 10.93 7.61
N ALA A 19 -3.93 11.74 7.60
CA ALA A 19 -4.75 11.97 8.77
C ALA A 19 -5.51 10.70 9.16
N GLY A 20 -5.65 10.41 10.46
CA GLY A 20 -6.49 9.30 10.93
C GLY A 20 -6.07 7.91 10.43
N GLY A 21 -4.85 7.76 9.91
CA GLY A 21 -4.35 6.52 9.32
C GLY A 21 -4.68 6.35 7.83
N ASP A 22 -5.04 7.42 7.12
CA ASP A 22 -5.04 7.45 5.65
C ASP A 22 -3.63 7.16 5.09
N SER A 23 -3.55 6.83 3.80
CA SER A 23 -2.31 6.49 3.09
C SER A 23 -1.27 7.61 3.21
N ASN A 24 -0.01 7.24 3.38
CA ASN A 24 1.13 8.13 3.23
C ASN A 24 1.46 8.33 1.75
N ALA A 25 2.22 9.39 1.48
CA ALA A 25 2.86 9.63 0.19
C ALA A 25 4.26 10.22 0.43
N GLY A 26 5.03 10.43 -0.63
CA GLY A 26 6.38 10.94 -0.54
C GLY A 26 6.77 11.89 -1.66
N ALA A 27 7.84 12.65 -1.45
CA ALA A 27 8.47 13.42 -2.52
C ALA A 27 9.98 13.51 -2.32
N ILE A 28 10.71 13.39 -3.41
CA ILE A 28 12.16 13.54 -3.46
C ILE A 28 12.49 14.73 -4.36
N VAL A 29 13.27 15.67 -3.85
CA VAL A 29 13.78 16.82 -4.61
C VAL A 29 14.94 16.36 -5.49
N THR A 30 14.83 16.65 -6.79
CA THR A 30 15.87 16.36 -7.78
C THR A 30 16.30 17.65 -8.48
N PRO A 31 17.42 17.64 -9.25
CA PRO A 31 17.83 18.80 -10.04
C PRO A 31 16.81 19.31 -11.08
N HIS A 32 15.81 18.52 -11.47
CA HIS A 32 14.80 18.95 -12.46
C HIS A 32 13.36 18.99 -11.92
N GLY A 33 13.17 18.89 -10.60
CA GLY A 33 11.86 18.94 -9.97
C GLY A 33 11.62 17.81 -8.98
N LEU A 34 10.36 17.59 -8.62
CA LEU A 34 9.95 16.60 -7.62
C LEU A 34 9.65 15.25 -8.26
N LEU A 35 10.25 14.20 -7.72
CA LEU A 35 9.76 12.83 -7.87
C LEU A 35 8.75 12.56 -6.76
N VAL A 36 7.47 12.48 -7.09
CA VAL A 36 6.38 12.22 -6.14
C VAL A 36 6.13 10.72 -6.06
N ILE A 37 5.87 10.21 -4.85
CA ILE A 37 5.58 8.81 -4.55
C ILE A 37 4.15 8.74 -4.03
N ASP A 38 3.29 8.04 -4.77
CA ASP A 38 1.85 7.91 -4.55
C ASP A 38 1.07 9.22 -4.53
N SER A 39 -0.24 9.10 -4.74
CA SER A 39 -1.12 10.23 -5.05
C SER A 39 -2.29 10.38 -4.10
N GLN A 40 -2.28 9.69 -2.97
CA GLN A 40 -3.30 9.77 -1.92
C GLN A 40 -4.67 9.20 -2.31
N GLN A 41 -5.46 8.95 -1.26
CA GLN A 41 -6.71 8.19 -1.33
C GLN A 41 -7.89 8.89 -1.97
N LEU A 42 -7.85 10.23 -2.03
CA LEU A 42 -8.87 11.02 -2.68
C LEU A 42 -8.22 12.18 -3.43
N PRO A 43 -8.77 12.61 -4.58
CA PRO A 43 -8.25 13.78 -5.31
C PRO A 43 -8.17 15.06 -4.45
N GLY A 44 -9.05 15.21 -3.46
CA GLY A 44 -8.99 16.32 -2.51
C GLY A 44 -7.74 16.29 -1.63
N LEU A 45 -7.35 15.12 -1.14
CA LEU A 45 -6.13 14.91 -0.35
C LEU A 45 -4.88 15.07 -1.21
N ALA A 46 -4.92 14.54 -2.44
CA ALA A 46 -3.87 14.71 -3.43
C ALA A 46 -3.56 16.19 -3.72
N ARG A 47 -4.61 17.04 -3.83
CA ARG A 47 -4.47 18.49 -4.00
C ARG A 47 -3.82 19.15 -2.79
N GLN A 48 -4.18 18.74 -1.58
CA GLN A 48 -3.55 19.25 -0.35
C GLN A 48 -2.06 18.89 -0.30
N PHE A 49 -1.74 17.63 -0.62
CA PHE A 49 -0.36 17.17 -0.68
C PHE A 49 0.45 17.94 -1.74
N ARG A 50 -0.06 18.06 -2.97
CA ARG A 50 0.60 18.83 -4.05
C ARG A 50 0.79 20.30 -3.68
N ALA A 51 -0.19 20.91 -3.02
CA ALA A 51 -0.09 22.29 -2.54
C ALA A 51 1.00 22.43 -1.47
N GLY A 52 1.06 21.51 -0.51
CA GLY A 52 2.11 21.49 0.52
C GLY A 52 3.51 21.33 -0.06
N LEU A 53 3.68 20.49 -1.09
CA LEU A 53 4.95 20.35 -1.82
C LEU A 53 5.34 21.65 -2.52
N THR A 54 4.39 22.28 -3.21
CA THR A 54 4.60 23.58 -3.89
C THR A 54 5.01 24.65 -2.87
N GLU A 55 4.32 24.75 -1.74
CA GLU A 55 4.64 25.71 -0.69
C GLU A 55 6.03 25.46 -0.07
N ARG A 56 6.40 24.20 0.14
CA ARG A 56 7.66 23.83 0.77
C ARG A 56 8.87 23.98 -0.14
N THR A 57 8.71 23.73 -1.44
CA THR A 57 9.86 23.59 -2.35
C THR A 57 9.85 24.59 -3.50
N GLY A 58 8.68 25.07 -3.94
CA GLY A 58 8.53 25.88 -5.14
C GLY A 58 8.85 25.15 -6.45
N LEU A 59 9.07 23.82 -6.41
CA LEU A 59 9.52 23.04 -7.55
C LEU A 59 8.33 22.39 -8.29
N PRO A 60 8.41 22.25 -9.63
CA PRO A 60 7.41 21.49 -10.38
C PRO A 60 7.54 19.99 -10.10
N VAL A 61 6.44 19.26 -10.31
CA VAL A 61 6.46 17.79 -10.31
C VAL A 61 7.09 17.33 -11.63
N MET A 62 8.17 16.57 -11.52
CA MET A 62 8.85 15.94 -12.65
C MET A 62 8.16 14.64 -13.05
N ARG A 63 7.76 13.84 -12.06
CA ARG A 63 7.23 12.49 -12.24
C ARG A 63 6.46 12.07 -10.99
N LEU A 64 5.36 11.36 -11.19
CA LEU A 64 4.68 10.60 -10.16
C LEU A 64 5.09 9.13 -10.27
N VAL A 65 5.31 8.47 -9.14
CA VAL A 65 5.57 7.03 -9.03
C VAL A 65 4.42 6.41 -8.25
N ASN A 66 3.72 5.45 -8.84
CA ASN A 66 2.78 4.61 -8.10
C ASN A 66 3.50 3.37 -7.57
N THR A 67 3.43 3.17 -6.26
CA THR A 67 4.07 2.03 -5.59
C THR A 67 3.33 0.72 -5.84
N HIS A 68 2.02 0.78 -6.02
CA HIS A 68 1.16 -0.34 -6.39
C HIS A 68 -0.20 0.17 -6.89
N GLY A 69 -1.13 -0.73 -7.19
CA GLY A 69 -2.42 -0.44 -7.80
C GLY A 69 -3.58 -0.16 -6.83
N HIS A 70 -3.37 -0.14 -5.51
CA HIS A 70 -4.50 0.11 -4.61
C HIS A 70 -4.96 1.58 -4.64
N LEU A 71 -6.27 1.75 -4.50
CA LEU A 71 -6.95 3.01 -4.73
C LEU A 71 -6.40 4.13 -3.85
N ASP A 72 -6.05 3.82 -2.62
CA ASP A 72 -5.55 4.81 -1.67
C ASP A 72 -4.18 5.40 -2.05
N HIS A 73 -3.48 4.77 -2.99
CA HIS A 73 -2.20 5.23 -3.53
C HIS A 73 -2.33 5.87 -4.92
N ILE A 74 -3.42 5.63 -5.64
CA ILE A 74 -3.58 6.04 -7.05
C ILE A 74 -4.79 6.94 -7.34
N ALA A 75 -5.74 7.09 -6.40
CA ALA A 75 -6.97 7.85 -6.65
C ALA A 75 -6.70 9.31 -7.04
N GLY A 76 -5.63 9.89 -6.54
CA GLY A 76 -5.20 11.25 -6.89
C GLY A 76 -4.34 11.38 -8.14
N ASN A 77 -4.09 10.31 -8.92
CA ASN A 77 -3.22 10.35 -10.10
C ASN A 77 -3.57 11.51 -11.05
N GLY A 78 -4.87 11.78 -11.25
CA GLY A 78 -5.34 12.89 -12.09
C GLY A 78 -4.90 14.29 -11.62
N VAL A 79 -4.55 14.45 -10.34
CA VAL A 79 -4.00 15.70 -9.79
C VAL A 79 -2.54 15.91 -10.17
N PHE A 80 -1.83 14.88 -10.64
CA PHE A 80 -0.42 14.92 -11.04
C PHE A 80 -0.22 14.60 -12.53
N ALA A 81 -1.31 14.50 -13.30
CA ALA A 81 -1.29 14.06 -14.71
C ALA A 81 -0.63 15.07 -15.68
N ASP A 82 -0.15 16.22 -15.19
CA ASP A 82 0.73 17.13 -15.92
C ASP A 82 2.21 16.69 -15.94
N ALA A 83 2.52 15.57 -15.28
CA ALA A 83 3.81 14.88 -15.32
C ALA A 83 3.64 13.40 -15.68
N PRO A 84 4.67 12.73 -16.25
CA PRO A 84 4.66 11.30 -16.45
C PRO A 84 4.39 10.53 -15.15
N ILE A 85 3.56 9.49 -15.25
CA ILE A 85 3.22 8.59 -14.15
C ILE A 85 3.91 7.25 -14.41
N LEU A 86 4.87 6.90 -13.56
CA LEU A 86 5.62 5.66 -13.62
C LEU A 86 5.03 4.63 -12.65
N ALA A 87 4.81 3.41 -13.12
CA ALA A 87 4.44 2.29 -12.26
C ALA A 87 5.19 1.03 -12.66
N HIS A 88 5.16 0.01 -11.82
CA HIS A 88 5.61 -1.30 -12.22
C HIS A 88 4.68 -1.89 -13.30
N ALA A 89 5.23 -2.62 -14.28
CA ALA A 89 4.47 -3.18 -15.39
C ALA A 89 3.33 -4.10 -14.92
N LYS A 90 3.54 -4.86 -13.83
CA LYS A 90 2.49 -5.70 -13.26
C LYS A 90 1.39 -4.91 -12.55
N ALA A 91 1.72 -3.79 -11.90
CA ALA A 91 0.69 -2.93 -11.30
C ALA A 91 -0.24 -2.36 -12.38
N LEU A 92 0.33 -1.91 -13.52
CA LEU A 92 -0.47 -1.45 -14.65
C LEU A 92 -1.29 -2.59 -15.29
N ALA A 93 -0.71 -3.78 -15.46
CA ALA A 93 -1.42 -4.93 -16.00
C ALA A 93 -2.61 -5.33 -15.10
N ALA A 94 -2.41 -5.37 -13.79
CA ALA A 94 -3.45 -5.65 -12.80
C ALA A 94 -4.59 -4.63 -12.87
N LEU A 95 -4.28 -3.33 -12.95
CA LEU A 95 -5.30 -2.28 -13.10
C LEU A 95 -6.11 -2.42 -14.40
N HIS A 96 -5.46 -2.78 -15.51
CA HIS A 96 -6.17 -3.04 -16.77
C HIS A 96 -7.08 -4.26 -16.71
N GLU A 97 -6.66 -5.31 -16.00
CA GLU A 97 -7.50 -6.48 -15.76
C GLU A 97 -8.73 -6.11 -14.91
N ASP A 98 -8.52 -5.34 -13.84
CA ASP A 98 -9.55 -5.02 -12.86
C ASP A 98 -10.55 -3.95 -13.34
N LEU A 99 -10.07 -2.94 -14.09
CA LEU A 99 -10.85 -1.77 -14.51
C LEU A 99 -11.19 -1.75 -15.99
N GLY A 100 -10.60 -2.66 -16.78
CA GLY A 100 -10.82 -2.74 -18.21
C GLY A 100 -10.17 -1.60 -19.01
N PRO A 101 -10.69 -1.29 -20.21
CA PRO A 101 -10.14 -0.25 -21.05
C PRO A 101 -10.44 1.14 -20.49
N LEU A 102 -9.55 2.09 -20.80
CA LEU A 102 -9.74 3.50 -20.47
C LEU A 102 -10.92 4.07 -21.27
N VAL A 103 -11.66 4.99 -20.66
CA VAL A 103 -12.71 5.79 -21.30
C VAL A 103 -12.32 7.26 -21.14
N ASP A 104 -12.14 7.97 -22.26
CA ASP A 104 -11.66 9.36 -22.31
C ASP A 104 -10.33 9.57 -21.56
N GLY A 105 -9.42 8.58 -21.64
CA GLY A 105 -8.07 8.67 -21.07
C GLY A 105 -7.98 8.39 -19.55
N ALA A 106 -9.05 7.96 -18.90
CA ALA A 106 -9.05 7.59 -17.49
C ALA A 106 -9.91 6.35 -17.22
N TRP A 107 -9.69 5.71 -16.07
CA TRP A 107 -10.67 4.77 -15.52
C TRP A 107 -11.69 5.52 -14.67
N ARG A 108 -12.97 5.21 -14.86
CA ARG A 108 -14.07 5.74 -14.06
C ARG A 108 -14.52 4.69 -13.07
N LEU A 109 -14.35 4.97 -11.79
CA LEU A 109 -14.66 4.09 -10.69
C LEU A 109 -15.88 4.61 -9.94
N SER A 110 -16.92 3.77 -9.85
CA SER A 110 -18.14 4.08 -9.12
C SER A 110 -18.70 2.81 -8.47
N GLY A 111 -19.40 2.99 -7.36
CA GLY A 111 -20.06 1.92 -6.65
C GLY A 111 -19.14 1.11 -5.73
N PHE A 112 -19.76 0.51 -4.73
CA PHE A 112 -19.07 -0.16 -3.63
C PHE A 112 -18.11 -1.27 -4.09
N GLU A 113 -18.56 -2.18 -4.97
CA GLU A 113 -17.76 -3.35 -5.33
C GLU A 113 -16.44 -2.98 -6.01
N ALA A 114 -16.48 -2.08 -6.99
CA ALA A 114 -15.27 -1.68 -7.72
C ALA A 114 -14.30 -0.92 -6.80
N THR A 115 -14.81 0.01 -6.00
CA THR A 115 -14.02 0.76 -5.01
C THR A 115 -13.42 -0.16 -3.96
N ALA A 116 -14.18 -1.13 -3.46
CA ALA A 116 -13.73 -2.03 -2.42
C ALA A 116 -12.68 -3.03 -2.94
N LYS A 117 -12.81 -3.50 -4.20
CA LYS A 117 -11.79 -4.32 -4.87
C LYS A 117 -10.45 -3.60 -4.99
N LEU A 118 -10.45 -2.32 -5.32
CA LEU A 118 -9.18 -1.57 -5.42
C LEU A 118 -8.59 -1.14 -4.07
N LEU A 119 -9.35 -1.06 -2.98
CA LEU A 119 -8.82 -0.69 -1.67
C LEU A 119 -8.36 -1.88 -0.82
N TRP A 120 -9.06 -3.00 -0.94
CA TRP A 120 -8.87 -4.16 -0.08
C TRP A 120 -8.68 -5.45 -0.88
N GLY A 121 -8.56 -5.32 -2.19
CA GLY A 121 -8.25 -6.43 -3.06
C GLY A 121 -9.43 -7.18 -3.63
N ARG A 122 -9.12 -7.92 -4.70
CA ARG A 122 -10.05 -8.60 -5.60
C ARG A 122 -10.90 -9.62 -4.86
N ASN A 123 -10.33 -10.25 -3.84
CA ASN A 123 -10.96 -11.30 -3.06
C ASN A 123 -11.77 -10.79 -1.85
N LEU A 124 -11.92 -9.46 -1.65
CA LEU A 124 -12.65 -8.93 -0.50
C LEU A 124 -14.04 -9.57 -0.35
N LEU A 125 -14.81 -9.67 -1.44
CA LEU A 125 -16.16 -10.23 -1.39
C LEU A 125 -16.19 -11.75 -1.24
N ASP A 126 -15.08 -12.43 -1.51
CA ASP A 126 -14.94 -13.87 -1.23
C ASP A 126 -14.58 -14.12 0.24
N LEU A 127 -13.80 -13.21 0.82
CA LEU A 127 -13.41 -13.20 2.21
C LEU A 127 -14.56 -12.74 3.12
N VAL A 128 -15.30 -11.72 2.71
CA VAL A 128 -16.38 -11.06 3.45
C VAL A 128 -17.64 -10.99 2.56
N PRO A 129 -18.35 -12.11 2.37
CA PRO A 129 -19.45 -12.20 1.40
C PRO A 129 -20.69 -11.38 1.81
N PRO A 130 -21.62 -11.12 0.87
CA PRO A 130 -22.90 -10.51 1.19
C PRO A 130 -23.61 -11.25 2.34
N GLY A 131 -23.93 -10.52 3.41
CA GLY A 131 -24.53 -11.08 4.62
C GLY A 131 -23.55 -11.27 5.79
N ASP A 132 -22.24 -11.21 5.53
CA ASP A 132 -21.23 -11.16 6.60
C ASP A 132 -21.35 -9.83 7.38
N PRO A 133 -21.47 -9.85 8.72
CA PRO A 133 -21.55 -8.64 9.54
C PRO A 133 -20.39 -7.67 9.34
N ASN A 134 -19.19 -8.17 9.02
CA ASN A 134 -18.00 -7.34 8.80
C ASN A 134 -18.10 -6.48 7.53
N LEU A 135 -18.94 -6.86 6.55
CA LEU A 135 -19.09 -6.12 5.29
C LEU A 135 -19.59 -4.69 5.52
N ASN A 136 -20.38 -4.47 6.58
CA ASN A 136 -20.90 -3.15 6.91
C ASN A 136 -19.79 -2.15 7.25
N TRP A 137 -18.70 -2.59 7.86
CA TRP A 137 -17.57 -1.71 8.14
C TRP A 137 -16.94 -1.16 6.85
N PHE A 138 -16.72 -2.03 5.86
CA PHE A 138 -16.19 -1.64 4.56
C PHE A 138 -17.14 -0.68 3.84
N ARG A 139 -18.45 -0.97 3.82
CA ARG A 139 -19.47 -0.09 3.23
C ARG A 139 -19.48 1.30 3.86
N GLN A 140 -19.35 1.39 5.18
CA GLN A 140 -19.30 2.67 5.87
C GLN A 140 -18.02 3.44 5.56
N ARG A 141 -16.88 2.75 5.45
CA ARG A 141 -15.57 3.38 5.20
C ARG A 141 -15.50 4.11 3.85
N ILE A 142 -16.18 3.60 2.83
CA ILE A 142 -16.21 4.17 1.46
C ILE A 142 -17.59 4.66 1.03
N GLY A 143 -18.55 4.74 1.95
CA GLY A 143 -19.92 5.18 1.67
C GLY A 143 -20.08 6.70 1.60
N THR A 144 -18.99 7.46 1.44
CA THR A 144 -19.03 8.91 1.30
C THR A 144 -19.12 9.30 -0.18
N PRO A 145 -19.70 10.47 -0.51
CA PRO A 145 -19.76 10.94 -1.90
C PRO A 145 -18.40 11.10 -2.57
N ASP A 146 -17.32 11.20 -1.80
CA ASP A 146 -15.96 11.35 -2.34
C ASP A 146 -15.45 10.11 -3.09
N TYR A 147 -16.02 8.93 -2.82
CA TYR A 147 -15.70 7.69 -3.55
C TYR A 147 -16.60 7.44 -4.76
N GLU A 148 -17.56 8.32 -5.01
CA GLU A 148 -18.45 8.19 -6.16
C GLU A 148 -17.84 8.91 -7.37
N ASN A 149 -17.77 8.21 -8.50
CA ASN A 149 -17.30 8.73 -9.79
C ASN A 149 -15.86 9.24 -9.76
N LEU A 150 -14.96 8.48 -9.13
CA LEU A 150 -13.53 8.76 -9.18
C LEU A 150 -13.00 8.57 -10.61
N ALA A 151 -12.15 9.50 -11.05
CA ALA A 151 -11.44 9.40 -12.32
C ALA A 151 -9.95 9.19 -12.04
N ILE A 152 -9.45 8.00 -12.36
CA ILE A 152 -8.07 7.58 -12.09
C ILE A 152 -7.29 7.69 -13.40
N ALA A 153 -6.29 8.57 -13.42
CA ALA A 153 -5.36 8.66 -14.55
C ALA A 153 -4.41 7.45 -14.52
N PRO A 154 -4.19 6.78 -15.66
CA PRO A 154 -3.33 5.61 -15.73
C PRO A 154 -1.85 5.98 -15.64
N PRO A 155 -0.99 5.06 -15.16
CA PRO A 155 0.44 5.11 -15.45
C PRO A 155 0.71 5.28 -16.95
N THR A 156 1.60 6.21 -17.30
CA THR A 156 2.02 6.50 -18.69
C THR A 156 3.35 5.82 -19.04
N GLU A 157 4.14 5.45 -18.04
CA GLU A 157 5.42 4.78 -18.16
C GLU A 157 5.45 3.53 -17.27
N THR A 158 6.20 2.51 -17.69
CA THR A 158 6.41 1.31 -16.87
C THR A 158 7.87 0.88 -16.81
N PHE A 159 8.20 0.11 -15.77
CA PHE A 159 9.45 -0.64 -15.67
C PHE A 159 9.17 -2.07 -15.18
N ALA A 160 10.12 -2.98 -15.34
CA ALA A 160 9.93 -4.41 -15.09
C ALA A 160 10.67 -4.97 -13.86
N ASP A 161 11.91 -4.56 -13.59
CA ASP A 161 12.68 -5.13 -12.46
C ASP A 161 13.13 -4.02 -11.50
N GLN A 162 13.98 -3.13 -12.00
CA GLN A 162 14.50 -2.01 -11.23
C GLN A 162 14.51 -0.75 -12.08
N PHE A 163 14.21 0.38 -11.46
CA PHE A 163 14.39 1.70 -12.05
C PHE A 163 15.28 2.53 -11.14
N GLU A 164 16.25 3.23 -11.71
CA GLU A 164 17.19 4.07 -10.94
C GLU A 164 17.15 5.52 -11.42
N ILE A 165 17.21 6.44 -10.47
CA ILE A 165 17.42 7.86 -10.72
C ILE A 165 18.69 8.26 -9.98
N LEU A 166 19.70 8.65 -10.76
CA LEU A 166 20.97 9.13 -10.23
C LEU A 166 20.83 10.61 -9.84
N LEU A 167 21.08 10.91 -8.58
CA LEU A 167 21.14 12.26 -8.05
C LEU A 167 22.60 12.64 -7.76
N PRO A 168 22.96 13.93 -7.71
CA PRO A 168 24.32 14.35 -7.37
C PRO A 168 24.81 13.77 -6.04
N ASP A 169 23.90 13.68 -5.06
CA ASP A 169 24.22 13.28 -3.68
C ASP A 169 23.65 11.91 -3.29
N ASP A 170 22.96 11.19 -4.18
CA ASP A 170 22.23 9.95 -3.86
C ASP A 170 21.81 9.13 -5.08
N ILE A 171 21.21 7.97 -4.83
CA ILE A 171 20.58 7.11 -5.83
C ILE A 171 19.18 6.77 -5.32
N VAL A 172 18.16 7.12 -6.10
CA VAL A 172 16.79 6.65 -5.85
C VAL A 172 16.59 5.36 -6.64
N ARG A 173 16.34 4.26 -5.95
CA ARG A 173 16.04 2.96 -6.54
C ARG A 173 14.59 2.61 -6.31
N LEU A 174 13.90 2.25 -7.39
CA LEU A 174 12.58 1.64 -7.35
C LEU A 174 12.80 0.15 -7.53
N HIS A 175 12.53 -0.63 -6.49
CA HIS A 175 12.76 -2.07 -6.51
C HIS A 175 11.44 -2.82 -6.66
N TYR A 176 11.36 -3.70 -7.66
CA TYR A 176 10.41 -4.80 -7.68
C TYR A 176 11.13 -6.07 -7.18
N TRP A 177 10.74 -6.58 -6.02
CA TRP A 177 11.30 -7.80 -5.43
C TRP A 177 10.38 -9.02 -5.58
N GLY A 178 9.30 -8.88 -6.34
CA GLY A 178 8.22 -9.87 -6.44
C GLY A 178 6.97 -9.48 -5.65
N PRO A 179 5.85 -10.22 -5.84
CA PRO A 179 4.59 -9.95 -5.14
C PRO A 179 4.74 -9.95 -3.62
N ALA A 180 3.99 -9.10 -2.94
CA ALA A 180 3.93 -9.01 -1.49
C ALA A 180 2.51 -8.67 -1.01
N HIS A 181 2.22 -7.42 -0.67
CA HIS A 181 0.87 -6.93 -0.34
C HIS A 181 -0.08 -6.98 -1.55
N SER A 182 0.47 -6.73 -2.75
CA SER A 182 -0.17 -6.88 -4.05
C SER A 182 0.81 -7.45 -5.09
N GLU A 183 0.33 -7.76 -6.29
CA GLU A 183 1.18 -8.36 -7.34
C GLU A 183 2.29 -7.42 -7.85
N GLY A 184 2.01 -6.12 -7.83
CA GLY A 184 2.81 -5.08 -8.48
C GLY A 184 3.60 -4.19 -7.53
N ASP A 185 3.77 -4.59 -6.27
CA ASP A 185 4.39 -3.73 -5.25
C ASP A 185 5.83 -3.38 -5.58
N ILE A 186 6.16 -2.10 -5.39
CA ILE A 186 7.53 -1.63 -5.39
C ILE A 186 7.85 -0.85 -4.12
N VAL A 187 9.13 -0.80 -3.78
CA VAL A 187 9.65 0.10 -2.74
C VAL A 187 10.53 1.17 -3.36
N VAL A 188 10.56 2.35 -2.76
CA VAL A 188 11.42 3.46 -3.20
C VAL A 188 12.51 3.70 -2.16
N HIS A 189 13.77 3.44 -2.54
CA HIS A 189 14.92 3.46 -1.65
C HIS A 189 15.89 4.58 -2.03
N LEU A 190 16.14 5.50 -1.11
CA LEU A 190 17.15 6.55 -1.19
C LEU A 190 18.42 6.03 -0.52
N VAL A 191 19.32 5.48 -1.33
CA VAL A 191 20.39 4.58 -0.88
C VAL A 191 21.37 5.25 0.09
N ARG A 192 21.87 6.44 -0.23
CA ARG A 192 22.86 7.14 0.59
C ARG A 192 22.23 7.87 1.77
N ARG A 193 20.97 8.30 1.63
CA ARG A 193 20.19 8.89 2.72
C ARG A 193 19.64 7.84 3.69
N LYS A 194 19.73 6.55 3.33
CA LYS A 194 19.24 5.43 4.16
C LYS A 194 17.75 5.56 4.51
N VAL A 195 16.97 6.04 3.55
CA VAL A 195 15.51 6.18 3.66
C VAL A 195 14.83 5.23 2.70
N ILE A 196 13.79 4.53 3.15
CA ILE A 196 12.96 3.71 2.26
C ILE A 196 11.48 4.04 2.45
N PHE A 197 10.76 4.17 1.35
CA PHE A 197 9.30 4.19 1.32
C PHE A 197 8.84 2.78 0.98
N LEU A 198 8.19 2.13 1.95
CA LEU A 198 7.69 0.77 1.80
C LEU A 198 6.27 0.71 1.25
N SER A 199 5.53 1.83 1.30
CA SER A 199 4.10 1.80 1.03
C SER A 199 3.44 0.67 1.84
N ASP A 200 2.45 -0.01 1.28
CA ASP A 200 1.71 -1.05 1.99
C ASP A 200 2.45 -2.37 2.21
N LEU A 201 3.75 -2.47 1.88
CA LEU A 201 4.57 -3.52 2.47
C LEU A 201 4.63 -3.39 4.00
N MET A 202 4.33 -2.21 4.57
CA MET A 202 4.30 -2.02 6.01
C MET A 202 3.15 -1.11 6.46
N PHE A 203 2.36 -1.61 7.40
CA PHE A 203 1.39 -0.83 8.17
C PHE A 203 1.92 -0.60 9.59
N TYR A 204 2.02 0.65 10.03
CA TYR A 204 2.52 0.95 11.37
C TYR A 204 1.43 0.75 12.44
N GLY A 205 1.77 0.02 13.50
CA GLY A 205 1.00 0.00 14.75
C GLY A 205 -0.43 -0.52 14.64
N ARG A 206 -0.73 -1.33 13.63
CA ARG A 206 -2.07 -1.90 13.37
C ARG A 206 -1.97 -3.32 12.81
N PHE A 207 -3.06 -4.07 12.97
CA PHE A 207 -3.19 -5.37 12.34
C PHE A 207 -3.46 -5.18 10.82
N PRO A 208 -2.77 -5.90 9.93
CA PRO A 208 -2.85 -5.70 8.49
C PRO A 208 -4.07 -6.36 7.88
N TRP A 209 -4.35 -6.02 6.63
CA TRP A 209 -5.33 -6.70 5.80
C TRP A 209 -4.61 -7.55 4.74
N LEU A 210 -5.02 -8.82 4.56
CA LEU A 210 -4.34 -9.80 3.72
C LEU A 210 -5.10 -10.13 2.42
N GLY A 211 -5.83 -9.16 1.85
CA GLY A 211 -6.66 -9.36 0.66
C GLY A 211 -5.89 -9.95 -0.53
N ASP A 212 -5.15 -9.12 -1.26
CA ASP A 212 -4.44 -9.54 -2.49
C ASP A 212 -3.06 -10.18 -2.25
N CYS A 213 -2.68 -10.40 -0.99
CA CYS A 213 -1.28 -10.61 -0.69
C CYS A 213 -0.77 -11.99 -1.15
N ASP A 214 0.47 -12.02 -1.62
CA ASP A 214 1.33 -13.19 -1.56
C ASP A 214 2.00 -13.21 -0.19
N LEU A 215 1.45 -13.98 0.76
CA LEU A 215 1.89 -13.92 2.16
C LEU A 215 3.35 -14.36 2.36
N ASP A 216 3.77 -15.44 1.70
CA ASP A 216 5.16 -15.91 1.79
C ASP A 216 6.10 -14.88 1.15
N GLY A 217 5.66 -14.34 0.00
CA GLY A 217 6.37 -13.27 -0.68
C GLY A 217 6.52 -12.03 0.19
N TRP A 218 5.47 -11.61 0.87
CA TRP A 218 5.49 -10.44 1.73
C TRP A 218 6.47 -10.60 2.90
N ILE A 219 6.48 -11.77 3.54
CA ILE A 219 7.42 -12.09 4.63
C ILE A 219 8.87 -12.07 4.12
N GLU A 220 9.14 -12.63 2.94
CA GLU A 220 10.46 -12.63 2.32
C GLU A 220 10.91 -11.19 1.99
N ARG A 221 10.01 -10.37 1.43
CA ARG A 221 10.30 -9.00 1.00
C ARG A 221 10.61 -8.10 2.21
N LEU A 222 9.89 -8.28 3.31
CA LEU A 222 10.22 -7.62 4.59
C LEU A 222 11.57 -8.09 5.14
N SER A 223 11.95 -9.35 4.93
CA SER A 223 13.28 -9.84 5.30
C SER A 223 14.39 -9.19 4.47
N THR A 224 14.14 -8.92 3.18
CA THR A 224 15.04 -8.12 2.33
C THR A 224 15.21 -6.71 2.89
N VAL A 225 14.14 -6.04 3.31
CA VAL A 225 14.22 -4.71 3.94
C VAL A 225 15.11 -4.74 5.19
N LEU A 226 14.96 -5.76 6.03
CA LEU A 226 15.72 -5.91 7.28
C LEU A 226 17.22 -6.17 7.07
N ALA A 227 17.63 -6.54 5.86
CA ALA A 227 19.03 -6.70 5.50
C ALA A 227 19.69 -5.40 5.00
N LEU A 228 18.92 -4.32 4.82
CA LEU A 228 19.44 -3.03 4.38
C LEU A 228 19.99 -2.20 5.54
N ASP A 229 20.92 -1.30 5.22
CA ASP A 229 21.42 -0.26 6.14
C ASP A 229 20.50 0.97 6.03
N LEU A 230 19.44 1.00 6.84
CA LEU A 230 18.40 2.03 6.83
C LEU A 230 18.35 2.80 8.16
N GLU A 231 18.16 4.12 8.07
CA GLU A 231 17.93 5.01 9.21
C GLU A 231 16.46 5.37 9.36
N THR A 232 15.70 5.45 8.26
CA THR A 232 14.27 5.80 8.30
C THR A 232 13.46 4.95 7.33
N VAL A 233 12.33 4.46 7.82
CA VAL A 233 11.33 3.70 7.06
C VAL A 233 10.04 4.49 7.02
N ILE A 234 9.47 4.67 5.83
CA ILE A 234 8.17 5.31 5.62
C ILE A 234 7.16 4.21 5.27
N PRO A 235 6.21 3.86 6.16
CA PRO A 235 5.17 2.88 5.89
C PRO A 235 4.11 3.48 4.94
N GLY A 236 3.23 2.63 4.42
CA GLY A 236 2.06 3.04 3.64
C GLY A 236 1.02 3.72 4.52
N HIS A 237 0.95 3.34 5.80
CA HIS A 237 0.09 4.02 6.78
C HIS A 237 0.78 4.19 8.13
N GLY A 238 0.69 5.41 8.67
CA GLY A 238 1.20 5.78 10.01
C GLY A 238 2.51 6.56 9.97
N PRO A 239 3.13 6.85 11.11
CA PRO A 239 4.30 7.71 11.19
C PRO A 239 5.56 7.06 10.58
N PRO A 240 6.57 7.87 10.18
CA PRO A 240 7.92 7.38 9.91
C PRO A 240 8.47 6.56 11.09
N THR A 241 9.25 5.53 10.77
CA THR A 241 9.67 4.49 11.70
C THR A 241 11.04 3.90 11.33
N ASP A 242 11.38 2.72 11.87
CA ASP A 242 12.68 2.07 11.78
C ASP A 242 12.56 0.56 11.47
N LEU A 243 13.72 -0.10 11.36
CA LEU A 243 13.81 -1.54 11.11
C LEU A 243 13.26 -2.40 12.26
N ALA A 244 13.18 -1.89 13.49
CA ALA A 244 12.62 -2.67 14.59
C ALA A 244 11.11 -2.86 14.41
N GLU A 245 10.39 -1.83 13.95
CA GLU A 245 8.98 -1.98 13.61
C GLU A 245 8.76 -2.85 12.37
N VAL A 246 9.65 -2.78 11.36
CA VAL A 246 9.62 -3.71 10.21
C VAL A 246 9.73 -5.16 10.68
N SER A 247 10.65 -5.45 11.61
CA SER A 247 10.81 -6.80 12.19
C SER A 247 9.52 -7.24 12.87
N ARG A 248 8.94 -6.41 13.75
CA ARG A 248 7.70 -6.76 14.46
C ARG A 248 6.54 -7.03 13.50
N PHE A 249 6.43 -6.24 12.44
CA PHE A 249 5.41 -6.43 11.41
C PHE A 249 5.59 -7.75 10.65
N ARG A 250 6.81 -8.06 10.19
CA ARG A 250 7.14 -9.35 9.56
C ARG A 250 6.87 -10.53 10.50
N ASP A 251 7.26 -10.41 11.76
CA ASP A 251 7.14 -11.49 12.74
C ASP A 251 5.67 -11.79 13.03
N MET A 252 4.80 -10.77 13.03
CA MET A 252 3.34 -10.94 13.11
C MET A 252 2.78 -11.72 11.92
N LEU A 253 3.17 -11.36 10.69
CA LEU A 253 2.75 -12.08 9.49
C LEU A 253 3.24 -13.54 9.51
N SER A 254 4.49 -13.74 9.93
CA SER A 254 5.10 -15.07 10.06
C SER A 254 4.38 -15.94 11.07
N LEU A 255 4.01 -15.38 12.23
CA LEU A 255 3.28 -16.09 13.27
C LEU A 255 1.85 -16.45 12.83
N LEU A 256 1.17 -15.54 12.14
CA LEU A 256 -0.14 -15.83 11.54
C LEU A 256 -0.02 -17.02 10.56
N ARG A 257 0.90 -16.92 9.61
CA ARG A 257 1.17 -17.97 8.61
C ARG A 257 1.44 -19.32 9.28
N GLU A 258 2.33 -19.33 10.27
CA GLU A 258 2.71 -20.54 11.01
C GLU A 258 1.50 -21.19 11.70
N ARG A 259 0.70 -20.41 12.43
CA ARG A 259 -0.46 -20.95 13.17
C ARG A 259 -1.55 -21.48 12.23
N VAL A 260 -1.75 -20.84 11.08
CA VAL A 260 -2.71 -21.33 10.08
C VAL A 260 -2.18 -22.60 9.40
N ASP A 261 -0.89 -22.67 9.05
CA ASP A 261 -0.26 -23.89 8.52
C ASP A 261 -0.38 -25.07 9.50
N GLN A 262 -0.16 -24.82 10.80
CA GLN A 262 -0.38 -25.83 11.84
C GLN A 262 -1.83 -26.35 11.85
N ALA A 263 -2.82 -25.46 11.80
CA ALA A 263 -4.23 -25.85 11.74
C ALA A 263 -4.55 -26.66 10.48
N VAL A 264 -4.03 -26.26 9.31
CA VAL A 264 -4.17 -27.01 8.04
C VAL A 264 -3.58 -28.42 8.18
N ARG A 265 -2.37 -28.56 8.72
CA ARG A 265 -1.71 -29.87 8.90
C ARG A 265 -2.42 -30.77 9.90
N GLN A 266 -3.07 -30.19 10.90
CA GLN A 266 -3.90 -30.91 11.86
C GLN A 266 -5.27 -31.31 11.31
N GLY A 267 -5.61 -30.91 10.07
CA GLY A 267 -6.84 -31.31 9.40
C GLY A 267 -8.07 -30.47 9.76
N PHE A 268 -7.87 -29.27 10.33
CA PHE A 268 -8.97 -28.34 10.53
C PHE A 268 -9.60 -27.93 9.19
N SER A 269 -10.91 -27.73 9.17
CA SER A 269 -11.57 -27.03 8.05
C SER A 269 -11.25 -25.53 8.10
N GLU A 270 -11.52 -24.79 7.01
CA GLU A 270 -11.39 -23.32 6.96
C GLU A 270 -12.16 -22.68 8.12
N GLU A 271 -13.43 -23.04 8.30
CA GLU A 271 -14.29 -22.53 9.38
C GLU A 271 -13.72 -22.87 10.76
N ALA A 272 -13.27 -24.12 10.97
CA ALA A 272 -12.72 -24.51 12.27
C ALA A 272 -11.40 -23.78 12.56
N ALA A 273 -10.55 -23.54 11.55
CA ALA A 273 -9.32 -22.79 11.69
C ALA A 273 -9.57 -21.33 12.07
N MET A 274 -10.60 -20.68 11.50
CA MET A 274 -10.99 -19.30 11.83
C MET A 274 -11.30 -19.09 13.33
N HIS A 275 -11.85 -20.11 13.99
CA HIS A 275 -12.14 -20.07 15.44
C HIS A 275 -11.01 -20.62 16.31
N HIS A 276 -10.14 -21.46 15.75
CA HIS A 276 -9.06 -22.11 16.47
C HIS A 276 -7.80 -21.24 16.55
N VAL A 277 -7.44 -20.56 15.46
CA VAL A 277 -6.22 -19.77 15.36
C VAL A 277 -6.39 -18.44 16.08
N VAL A 278 -5.49 -18.17 17.03
CA VAL A 278 -5.44 -16.94 17.81
C VAL A 278 -4.08 -16.27 17.72
N LEU A 279 -4.00 -14.97 17.98
CA LEU A 279 -2.78 -14.17 18.05
C LEU A 279 -2.78 -13.23 19.28
N PRO A 280 -2.84 -13.77 20.53
CA PRO A 280 -2.93 -12.96 21.74
C PRO A 280 -1.80 -11.93 21.89
N GLU A 281 -0.63 -12.17 21.29
CA GLU A 281 0.52 -11.26 21.27
C GLU A 281 0.19 -9.91 20.61
N TYR A 282 -0.81 -9.89 19.74
CA TYR A 282 -1.21 -8.74 18.92
C TYR A 282 -2.64 -8.27 19.22
N ALA A 283 -3.29 -8.80 20.28
CA ALA A 283 -4.68 -8.53 20.59
C ALA A 283 -5.01 -7.06 20.86
N GLN A 284 -4.02 -6.29 21.31
CA GLN A 284 -4.12 -4.84 21.54
C GLN A 284 -4.04 -3.99 20.27
N LEU A 285 -3.60 -4.55 19.14
CA LEU A 285 -3.46 -3.78 17.91
C LEU A 285 -4.84 -3.38 17.37
N PRO A 286 -5.01 -2.12 16.92
CA PRO A 286 -6.17 -1.73 16.14
C PRO A 286 -6.42 -2.71 14.99
N ARG A 287 -7.69 -3.03 14.74
CA ARG A 287 -8.15 -3.98 13.71
C ARG A 287 -7.88 -5.46 13.97
N HIS A 288 -7.16 -5.83 15.03
CA HIS A 288 -6.89 -7.24 15.31
C HIS A 288 -8.19 -8.05 15.44
N ARG A 289 -9.13 -7.58 16.26
CA ARG A 289 -10.39 -8.30 16.49
C ARG A 289 -11.23 -8.40 15.22
N GLU A 290 -11.26 -7.33 14.44
CA GLU A 290 -12.07 -7.22 13.23
C GLU A 290 -11.51 -8.06 12.07
N TRP A 291 -10.19 -8.21 11.97
CA TRP A 291 -9.54 -8.78 10.79
C TRP A 291 -8.86 -10.13 11.03
N LEU A 292 -8.63 -10.57 12.27
CA LEU A 292 -7.97 -11.84 12.54
C LEU A 292 -8.67 -13.02 11.85
N THR A 293 -9.99 -13.17 12.03
CA THR A 293 -10.73 -14.30 11.45
C THR A 293 -10.68 -14.29 9.92
N THR A 294 -10.79 -13.11 9.32
CA THR A 294 -10.71 -12.94 7.86
C THR A 294 -9.31 -13.19 7.33
N ASN A 295 -8.27 -12.75 8.04
CA ASN A 295 -6.88 -13.00 7.66
C ASN A 295 -6.51 -14.48 7.83
N VAL A 296 -7.04 -15.17 8.85
CA VAL A 296 -6.92 -16.64 8.97
C VAL A 296 -7.56 -17.32 7.77
N LYS A 297 -8.77 -16.89 7.37
CA LYS A 297 -9.45 -17.40 6.18
C LYS A 297 -8.63 -17.17 4.90
N ALA A 298 -8.12 -15.96 4.69
CA ALA A 298 -7.27 -15.62 3.54
C ALA A 298 -6.00 -16.49 3.50
N THR A 299 -5.30 -16.58 4.62
CA THR A 299 -4.09 -17.40 4.77
C THR A 299 -4.37 -18.88 4.53
N TYR A 300 -5.49 -19.40 5.05
CA TYR A 300 -5.88 -20.79 4.89
C TYR A 300 -6.09 -21.12 3.40
N ARG A 301 -6.78 -20.24 2.66
CA ARG A 301 -7.01 -20.41 1.22
C ARG A 301 -5.71 -20.33 0.42
N TYR A 302 -4.86 -19.35 0.72
CA TYR A 302 -3.53 -19.21 0.15
C TYR A 302 -2.70 -20.50 0.30
N LEU A 303 -2.59 -21.05 1.52
CA LEU A 303 -1.85 -22.29 1.78
C LEU A 303 -2.45 -23.54 1.11
N LYS A 304 -3.73 -23.49 0.75
CA LYS A 304 -4.42 -24.56 0.01
C LYS A 304 -4.39 -24.36 -1.51
N GLY A 305 -3.78 -23.28 -2.01
CA GLY A 305 -3.76 -22.90 -3.41
C GLY A 305 -5.15 -22.58 -3.97
N ARG A 306 -5.99 -21.92 -3.15
CA ARG A 306 -7.38 -21.57 -3.46
C ARG A 306 -7.60 -20.08 -3.52
#